data_AF-A0A7D5PBS3-F1
#
_entry.id   AF-A0A7D5PBS3-F1
#
_cell.length_a   1.000
_cell.length_b   1.000
_cell.length_c   1.000
_cell.angle_alpha   90.00
_cell.angle_beta   90.00
_cell.angle_gamma   90.00
#
_symmetry.space_group_name_H-M   'P 1'
#
loop_
_entity.id
_entity.type
_entity.pdbx_description
1 polymer ?
#
loop_
_entity_poly.entity_id
_entity_poly.type
_entity_poly.pdbx_seq_one_letter_code
_entity_poly.pdbx_strand_id
1 'polypeptide(L)'
;MADDSSDEDLARLVADLVRTLRELEDELEPPRPDDGPRLPTPRDLRRFTSEVAIPGFILVLETNIRALRLLQRALRLADGAEGARRETEQLRERAKSASESTLSRLDEALVGLQDAVEGRPNDDEAAELLDDARELRAEIQRRIRESTPSEDGTDPAATDAPDEPSPLDDEGDDTDDAASVDVDAELESIKRDLDELPGAGDDPTDGEGDDSGNDGGDGSDDGSSPDTSSSDDRPDGSDRE
;
A
#
# COMPACT_ATOMS: atom_id res chain seq x y z
N MET A 1 89.28 -58.28 -4.60
CA MET A 1 88.74 -57.72 -5.85
C MET A 1 87.36 -57.09 -5.66
N ALA A 2 86.47 -57.58 -4.78
CA ALA A 2 85.16 -56.94 -4.53
C ALA A 2 85.19 -55.77 -3.51
N ASP A 3 86.22 -55.69 -2.67
CA ASP A 3 86.36 -54.66 -1.63
C ASP A 3 86.67 -53.27 -2.20
N ASP A 4 87.53 -53.23 -3.22
CA ASP A 4 87.97 -52.00 -3.91
C ASP A 4 86.83 -51.31 -4.70
N SER A 5 85.91 -52.10 -5.25
CA SER A 5 84.73 -51.55 -5.95
C SER A 5 83.69 -50.94 -5.01
N SER A 6 83.52 -51.52 -3.81
CA SER A 6 82.54 -51.00 -2.84
C SER A 6 83.01 -49.69 -2.19
N ASP A 7 84.31 -49.50 -2.02
CA ASP A 7 84.88 -48.26 -1.49
C ASP A 7 84.77 -47.10 -2.50
N GLU A 8 84.99 -47.38 -3.78
CA GLU A 8 84.80 -46.43 -4.89
C GLU A 8 83.33 -45.99 -5.02
N ASP A 9 82.38 -46.92 -4.89
CA ASP A 9 80.95 -46.58 -4.95
C ASP A 9 80.49 -45.79 -3.71
N LEU A 10 81.04 -46.09 -2.53
CA LEU A 10 80.79 -45.33 -1.32
C LEU A 10 81.34 -43.89 -1.43
N ALA A 11 82.54 -43.73 -1.99
CA ALA A 11 83.15 -42.43 -2.22
C ALA A 11 82.29 -41.54 -3.15
N ARG A 12 81.69 -42.13 -4.20
CA ARG A 12 80.77 -41.42 -5.08
C ARG A 12 79.47 -41.02 -4.38
N LEU A 13 78.86 -41.93 -3.62
CA LEU A 13 77.65 -41.60 -2.86
C LEU A 13 77.89 -40.49 -1.84
N VAL A 14 79.03 -40.51 -1.15
CA VAL A 14 79.39 -39.46 -0.19
C VAL A 14 79.65 -38.13 -0.90
N ALA A 15 80.33 -38.13 -2.05
CA ALA A 15 80.52 -36.92 -2.84
C ALA A 15 79.19 -36.32 -3.33
N ASP A 16 78.26 -37.17 -3.76
CA ASP A 16 76.92 -36.76 -4.17
C ASP A 16 76.08 -36.24 -3.00
N LEU A 17 76.16 -36.87 -1.84
CA LEU A 17 75.48 -36.41 -0.63
C LEU A 17 76.03 -35.05 -0.17
N VAL A 18 77.35 -34.87 -0.18
CA VAL A 18 77.97 -33.57 0.16
C VAL A 18 77.56 -32.49 -0.83
N ARG A 19 77.42 -32.83 -2.12
CA ARG A 19 76.89 -31.92 -3.13
C ARG A 19 75.43 -31.54 -2.86
N THR A 20 74.56 -32.52 -2.56
CA THR A 20 73.15 -32.24 -2.27
C THR A 20 72.98 -31.47 -0.97
N LEU A 21 73.77 -31.77 0.07
CA LEU A 21 73.71 -31.02 1.32
C LEU A 21 74.15 -29.57 1.15
N ARG A 22 75.15 -29.28 0.30
CA ARG A 22 75.51 -27.89 -0.02
C ARG A 22 74.44 -27.15 -0.79
N GLU A 23 73.77 -27.84 -1.73
CA GLU A 23 72.66 -27.26 -2.49
C GLU A 23 71.45 -26.97 -1.59
N LEU A 24 71.13 -27.88 -0.66
CA LEU A 24 70.10 -27.64 0.35
C LEU A 24 70.49 -26.57 1.38
N GLU A 25 71.78 -26.46 1.73
CA GLU A 25 72.28 -25.43 2.65
C GLU A 25 72.18 -24.03 2.03
N ASP A 26 72.47 -23.90 0.73
CA ASP A 26 72.34 -22.64 -0.03
C ASP A 26 70.87 -22.23 -0.22
N GLU A 27 69.96 -23.19 -0.34
CA GLU A 27 68.51 -22.93 -0.42
C GLU A 27 67.87 -22.65 0.94
N LEU A 28 68.43 -23.20 2.02
CA LEU A 28 67.97 -22.99 3.40
C LEU A 28 68.61 -21.77 4.07
N GLU A 29 69.64 -21.16 3.46
CA GLU A 29 70.23 -19.93 3.96
C GLU A 29 69.18 -18.79 3.90
N PRO A 30 68.74 -18.24 5.05
CA PRO A 30 67.72 -17.21 5.08
C PRO A 30 68.20 -15.96 4.31
N PRO A 31 67.28 -15.22 3.66
CA PRO A 31 67.63 -13.98 2.99
C PRO A 31 68.38 -13.06 3.96
N ARG A 32 69.50 -12.49 3.50
CA ARG A 32 70.43 -11.72 4.32
C ARG A 32 69.69 -10.65 5.14
N PRO A 33 70.16 -10.33 6.37
CA PRO A 33 69.50 -9.42 7.31
C PRO A 33 69.32 -7.95 6.84
N ASP A 34 69.75 -7.60 5.62
CA ASP A 34 69.48 -6.29 5.00
C ASP A 34 68.09 -6.20 4.33
N ASP A 35 67.36 -7.32 4.19
CA ASP A 35 65.96 -7.33 3.73
C ASP A 35 65.00 -7.12 4.93
N GLY A 36 65.19 -6.01 5.64
CA GLY A 36 64.13 -5.43 6.47
C GLY A 36 62.90 -5.08 5.62
N PRO A 37 61.72 -4.80 6.21
CA PRO A 37 60.57 -4.36 5.44
C PRO A 37 60.96 -3.13 4.61
N ARG A 38 61.10 -3.33 3.30
CA ARG A 38 61.53 -2.26 2.40
C ARG A 38 60.53 -1.12 2.53
N LEU A 39 61.04 0.06 2.86
CA LEU A 39 60.19 1.25 2.86
C LEU A 39 59.61 1.41 1.44
N PRO A 40 58.30 1.64 1.31
CA PRO A 40 57.66 1.73 0.01
C PRO A 40 58.28 2.89 -0.76
N THR A 41 58.61 2.66 -2.03
CA THR A 41 59.12 3.73 -2.87
C THR A 41 57.98 4.68 -3.27
N PRO A 42 58.27 5.93 -3.64
CA PRO A 42 57.24 6.85 -4.15
C PRO A 42 56.47 6.30 -5.36
N ARG A 43 57.09 5.39 -6.13
CA ARG A 43 56.45 4.70 -7.26
C ARG A 43 55.43 3.67 -6.79
N ASP A 44 55.74 2.95 -5.71
CA ASP A 44 54.82 1.98 -5.09
C ASP A 44 53.60 2.67 -4.49
N LEU A 45 53.77 3.85 -3.89
CA LEU A 45 52.66 4.66 -3.40
C LEU A 45 51.75 5.15 -4.53
N ARG A 46 52.31 5.65 -5.64
CA ARG A 46 51.50 6.04 -6.81
C ARG A 46 50.72 4.87 -7.36
N ARG A 47 51.38 3.71 -7.47
CA ARG A 47 50.78 2.47 -7.97
C ARG A 47 49.67 1.98 -7.04
N PHE A 48 49.91 1.93 -5.74
CA PHE A 48 48.89 1.58 -4.74
C PHE A 48 47.71 2.54 -4.78
N THR A 49 47.95 3.84 -4.89
CA THR A 49 46.87 4.82 -4.97
C THR A 49 46.05 4.65 -6.25
N SER A 50 46.67 4.41 -7.40
CA SER A 50 45.94 4.18 -8.65
C SER A 50 45.24 2.82 -8.72
N GLU A 51 45.86 1.76 -8.21
CA GLU A 51 45.35 0.39 -8.34
C GLU A 51 44.40 -0.01 -7.21
N VAL A 52 44.53 0.60 -6.02
CA VAL A 52 43.79 0.18 -4.82
C VAL A 52 43.07 1.33 -4.15
N ALA A 53 43.78 2.42 -3.79
CA ALA A 53 43.18 3.46 -2.94
C ALA A 53 42.09 4.25 -3.67
N ILE A 54 42.36 4.73 -4.89
CA ILE A 54 41.40 5.47 -5.70
C ILE A 54 40.21 4.56 -6.06
N PRO A 55 40.38 3.34 -6.62
CA PRO A 55 39.26 2.45 -6.90
C PRO A 55 38.44 2.10 -5.65
N GLY A 56 39.09 1.82 -4.52
CA GLY A 56 38.40 1.54 -3.26
C GLY A 56 37.58 2.74 -2.77
N PHE A 57 38.12 3.95 -2.89
CA PHE A 57 37.41 5.16 -2.52
C PHE A 57 36.22 5.45 -3.45
N ILE A 58 36.38 5.21 -4.76
CA ILE A 58 35.28 5.29 -5.73
C ILE A 58 34.16 4.31 -5.34
N LEU A 59 34.49 3.06 -4.98
CA LEU A 59 33.50 2.07 -4.57
C LEU A 59 32.72 2.51 -3.32
N VAL A 60 33.40 3.07 -2.33
CA VAL A 60 32.75 3.63 -1.13
C VAL A 60 31.80 4.76 -1.51
N LEU A 61 32.24 5.68 -2.38
CA LEU A 61 31.40 6.78 -2.85
C LEU A 61 30.19 6.27 -3.65
N GLU A 62 30.37 5.30 -4.55
CA GLU A 62 29.29 4.71 -5.32
C GLU A 62 28.26 4.04 -4.40
N THR A 63 28.75 3.35 -3.36
CA THR A 63 27.89 2.75 -2.33
C THR A 63 27.10 3.82 -1.58
N ASN A 64 27.74 4.93 -1.22
CA ASN A 64 27.05 6.06 -0.60
C ASN A 64 25.99 6.67 -1.53
N ILE A 65 26.30 6.84 -2.81
CA ILE A 65 25.34 7.33 -3.81
C ILE A 65 24.15 6.37 -3.95
N ARG A 66 24.40 5.06 -4.01
CA ARG A 66 23.33 4.04 -4.05
C ARG A 66 22.46 4.10 -2.79
N ALA A 67 23.06 4.26 -1.61
CA ALA A 67 22.34 4.42 -0.34
C ALA A 67 21.47 5.69 -0.34
N LEU A 68 22.00 6.83 -0.82
CA LEU A 68 21.25 8.08 -0.94
C LEU A 68 20.11 7.98 -1.96
N ARG A 69 20.29 7.27 -3.08
CA ARG A 69 19.22 7.00 -4.06
C ARG A 69 18.12 6.12 -3.47
N LEU A 70 18.48 5.12 -2.67
CA LEU A 70 17.53 4.31 -1.91
C LEU A 70 16.72 5.17 -0.93
N LEU A 71 17.39 6.05 -0.19
CA LEU A 71 16.73 7.01 0.69
C LEU A 71 15.78 7.93 -0.09
N GLN A 72 16.21 8.46 -1.25
CA GLN A 72 15.37 9.29 -2.10
C GLN A 72 14.12 8.52 -2.57
N ARG A 73 14.27 7.25 -2.94
CA ARG A 73 13.13 6.41 -3.34
C ARG A 73 12.19 6.12 -2.17
N ALA A 74 12.73 5.92 -0.97
CA ALA A 74 11.94 5.77 0.25
C ALA A 74 11.16 7.05 0.60
N LEU A 75 11.79 8.22 0.53
CA LEU A 75 11.14 9.52 0.72
C LEU A 75 10.03 9.75 -0.32
N ARG A 76 10.30 9.46 -1.59
CA ARG A 76 9.28 9.58 -2.65
C ARG A 76 8.09 8.63 -2.45
N LEU A 77 8.32 7.46 -1.87
CA LEU A 77 7.26 6.53 -1.50
C LEU A 77 6.42 7.07 -0.32
N ALA A 78 7.07 7.69 0.65
CA ALA A 78 6.39 8.32 1.78
C ALA A 78 5.51 9.51 1.33
N ASP A 79 6.03 10.39 0.46
CA ASP A 79 5.27 11.49 -0.13
C ASP A 79 4.06 10.97 -0.93
N GLY A 80 4.24 9.90 -1.71
CA GLY A 80 3.16 9.23 -2.45
C GLY A 80 2.09 8.65 -1.52
N ALA A 81 2.51 8.04 -0.40
CA ALA A 81 1.59 7.49 0.60
C ALA A 81 0.76 8.59 1.29
N GLU A 82 1.35 9.76 1.57
CA GLU A 82 0.61 10.91 2.07
C GLU A 82 -0.40 11.45 1.04
N GLY A 83 -0.01 11.50 -0.24
CA GLY A 83 -0.91 11.86 -1.34
C GLY A 83 -2.13 10.93 -1.40
N ALA A 84 -1.89 9.61 -1.40
CA ALA A 84 -2.95 8.60 -1.40
C ALA A 84 -3.87 8.71 -0.18
N ARG A 85 -3.33 8.97 1.02
CA ARG A 85 -4.15 9.19 2.24
C ARG A 85 -5.09 10.38 2.09
N ARG A 86 -4.60 11.53 1.63
CA ARG A 86 -5.42 12.73 1.41
C ARG A 86 -6.54 12.48 0.39
N GLU A 87 -6.27 11.70 -0.65
CA GLU A 87 -7.27 11.33 -1.64
C GLU A 87 -8.36 10.41 -1.03
N THR A 88 -7.95 9.41 -0.24
CA THR A 88 -8.90 8.52 0.46
C THR A 88 -9.77 9.26 1.47
N GLU A 89 -9.23 10.26 2.18
CA GLU A 89 -10.01 11.11 3.08
C GLU A 89 -11.08 11.90 2.31
N GLN A 90 -10.71 12.51 1.17
CA GLN A 90 -11.68 13.21 0.33
C GLN A 90 -12.75 12.29 -0.27
N LEU A 91 -12.38 11.07 -0.64
CA LEU A 91 -13.33 10.04 -1.09
C LEU A 91 -14.27 9.64 0.04
N ARG A 92 -13.76 9.44 1.26
CA ARG A 92 -14.56 9.14 2.45
C ARG A 92 -15.52 10.28 2.80
N GLU A 93 -15.08 11.53 2.72
CA GLU A 93 -15.92 12.71 2.94
C GLU A 93 -17.10 12.75 1.96
N ARG A 94 -16.83 12.50 0.68
CA ARG A 94 -17.88 12.42 -0.37
C ARG A 94 -18.82 11.24 -0.15
N ALA A 95 -18.30 10.08 0.23
CA ALA A 95 -19.12 8.92 0.55
C ALA A 95 -20.01 9.19 1.77
N LYS A 96 -19.47 9.86 2.79
CA LYS A 96 -20.21 10.26 3.99
C LYS A 96 -21.33 11.24 3.65
N SER A 97 -21.06 12.29 2.86
CA SER A 97 -22.10 13.25 2.47
C SER A 97 -23.18 12.62 1.58
N ALA A 98 -22.81 11.72 0.67
CA ALA A 98 -23.77 10.94 -0.11
C ALA A 98 -24.64 10.04 0.79
N SER A 99 -24.02 9.39 1.79
CA SER A 99 -24.72 8.55 2.77
C SER A 99 -25.70 9.38 3.61
N GLU A 100 -25.27 10.51 4.16
CA GLU A 100 -26.13 11.44 4.91
C GLU A 100 -27.30 11.92 4.05
N SER A 101 -27.07 12.27 2.78
CA SER A 101 -28.16 12.67 1.88
C SER A 101 -29.16 11.54 1.60
N THR A 102 -28.68 10.29 1.54
CA THR A 102 -29.52 9.12 1.29
C THR A 102 -30.31 8.75 2.54
N LEU A 103 -29.68 8.81 3.72
CA LEU A 103 -30.36 8.61 5.01
C LEU A 103 -31.41 9.68 5.26
N SER A 104 -31.11 10.94 4.95
CA SER A 104 -32.08 12.03 5.08
C SER A 104 -33.31 11.82 4.18
N ARG A 105 -33.11 11.30 2.96
CA ARG A 105 -34.22 10.90 2.08
C ARG A 105 -34.99 9.69 2.60
N LEU A 106 -34.31 8.73 3.23
CA LEU A 106 -34.95 7.56 3.81
C LEU A 106 -35.82 7.94 5.02
N ASP A 107 -35.30 8.81 5.91
CA ASP A 107 -36.07 9.33 7.04
C ASP A 107 -37.32 10.07 6.56
N GLU A 108 -37.21 10.90 5.53
CA GLU A 108 -38.36 11.61 4.96
C GLU A 108 -39.39 10.65 4.33
N ALA A 109 -38.91 9.61 3.63
CA ALA A 109 -39.80 8.57 3.10
C ALA A 109 -40.48 7.75 4.20
N LEU A 110 -39.78 7.48 5.31
CA LEU A 110 -40.33 6.77 6.47
C LEU A 110 -41.38 7.61 7.20
N VAL A 111 -41.16 8.93 7.35
CA VAL A 111 -42.17 9.85 7.87
C VAL A 111 -43.41 9.87 6.98
N GLY A 112 -43.24 9.94 5.66
CA GLY A 112 -44.35 9.86 4.71
C GLY A 112 -45.12 8.54 4.78
N LEU A 113 -44.43 7.42 4.99
CA LEU A 113 -45.07 6.11 5.19
C LEU A 113 -45.83 6.04 6.52
N GLN A 114 -45.27 6.61 7.59
CA GLN A 114 -45.93 6.66 8.89
C GLN A 114 -47.21 7.50 8.84
N ASP A 115 -47.20 8.66 8.19
CA ASP A 115 -48.39 9.50 7.99
C ASP A 115 -49.48 8.78 7.17
N ALA A 116 -49.08 8.04 6.13
CA ALA A 116 -49.98 7.24 5.32
C ALA A 116 -50.63 6.09 6.12
N VAL A 117 -49.87 5.44 6.99
CA VAL A 117 -50.35 4.37 7.89
C VAL A 117 -51.24 4.92 9.01
N GLU A 118 -50.93 6.10 9.55
CA GLU A 118 -51.74 6.78 10.57
C GLU A 118 -53.03 7.40 10.00
N GLY A 119 -53.27 7.29 8.69
CA GLY A 119 -54.54 7.62 8.05
C GLY A 119 -54.79 9.11 7.88
N ARG A 120 -53.73 9.93 7.85
CA ARG A 120 -53.82 11.36 7.55
C ARG A 120 -53.32 11.58 6.11
N PRO A 121 -54.22 11.72 5.12
CA PRO A 121 -53.80 12.06 3.77
C PRO A 121 -53.24 13.48 3.82
N ASN A 122 -51.94 13.62 3.59
CA ASN A 122 -51.28 14.93 3.46
C ASN A 122 -51.43 15.51 2.04
N ASP A 123 -52.08 14.77 1.14
CA ASP A 123 -52.35 15.16 -0.23
C ASP A 123 -53.81 15.62 -0.34
N ASP A 124 -54.00 16.85 -0.80
CA ASP A 124 -55.32 17.48 -0.91
C ASP A 124 -56.26 16.69 -1.86
N GLU A 125 -55.72 16.04 -2.89
CA GLU A 125 -56.49 15.22 -3.84
C GLU A 125 -56.99 13.93 -3.17
N ALA A 126 -56.17 13.33 -2.31
CA ALA A 126 -56.56 12.15 -1.53
C ALA A 126 -57.63 12.48 -0.47
N ALA A 127 -57.61 13.69 0.09
CA ALA A 127 -58.63 14.15 1.03
C ALA A 127 -60.00 14.33 0.35
N GLU A 128 -60.03 14.90 -0.86
CA GLU A 128 -61.24 15.11 -1.65
C GLU A 128 -61.91 13.78 -2.02
N LEU A 129 -61.14 12.80 -2.50
CA LEU A 129 -61.64 11.45 -2.84
C LEU A 129 -62.21 10.69 -1.63
N LEU A 130 -61.67 10.91 -0.43
CA LEU A 130 -62.18 10.29 0.79
C LEU A 130 -63.51 10.91 1.25
N ASP A 131 -63.69 12.20 1.05
CA ASP A 131 -64.95 12.89 1.36
C ASP A 131 -66.05 12.43 0.38
N ASP A 132 -65.73 12.34 -0.91
CA ASP A 132 -66.61 11.77 -1.94
C ASP A 132 -67.03 10.33 -1.58
N ALA A 133 -66.08 9.49 -1.14
CA ALA A 133 -66.36 8.12 -0.73
C ALA A 133 -67.26 8.06 0.52
N ARG A 134 -67.10 8.98 1.48
CA ARG A 134 -67.95 9.10 2.67
C ARG A 134 -69.37 9.53 2.31
N GLU A 135 -69.50 10.47 1.38
CA GLU A 135 -70.79 10.92 0.85
C GLU A 135 -71.52 9.77 0.13
N LEU A 136 -70.82 9.05 -0.75
CA LEU A 136 -71.38 7.89 -1.46
C LEU A 136 -71.85 6.79 -0.49
N ARG A 137 -71.08 6.54 0.58
CA ARG A 137 -71.46 5.57 1.62
C ARG A 137 -72.72 6.01 2.38
N ALA A 138 -72.84 7.29 2.70
CA ALA A 138 -74.02 7.84 3.36
C ALA A 138 -75.26 7.77 2.46
N GLU A 139 -75.10 8.01 1.15
CA GLU A 139 -76.15 7.85 0.17
C GLU A 139 -76.61 6.40 0.04
N ILE A 140 -75.67 5.45 -0.05
CA ILE A 140 -75.98 4.01 -0.10
C ILE A 140 -76.70 3.57 1.17
N GLN A 141 -76.26 3.98 2.36
CA GLN A 141 -76.95 3.66 3.62
C GLN A 141 -78.36 4.23 3.67
N ARG A 142 -78.56 5.45 3.16
CA ARG A 142 -79.88 6.07 3.05
C ARG A 142 -80.77 5.29 2.09
N ARG A 143 -80.24 4.90 0.92
CA ARG A 143 -80.93 4.10 -0.08
C ARG A 143 -81.31 2.72 0.47
N ILE A 144 -80.41 2.04 1.17
CA ILE A 144 -80.66 0.74 1.82
C ILE A 144 -81.76 0.91 2.87
N ARG A 145 -81.66 1.92 3.74
CA ARG A 145 -82.67 2.19 4.79
C ARG A 145 -84.04 2.53 4.23
N GLU A 146 -84.10 3.25 3.12
CA GLU A 146 -85.35 3.56 2.41
C GLU A 146 -85.91 2.34 1.65
N SER A 147 -85.03 1.41 1.26
CA SER A 147 -85.40 0.16 0.58
C SER A 147 -85.78 -0.98 1.55
N THR A 148 -85.40 -0.89 2.83
CA THR A 148 -85.80 -1.82 3.90
C THR A 148 -86.96 -1.21 4.71
N PRO A 149 -88.22 -1.62 4.49
CA PRO A 149 -89.33 -1.20 5.34
C PRO A 149 -89.10 -1.76 6.75
N SER A 150 -89.24 -0.92 7.76
CA SER A 150 -88.98 -1.25 9.16
C SER A 150 -89.75 -2.49 9.65
N GLU A 151 -89.03 -3.56 9.92
CA GLU A 151 -89.43 -4.58 10.89
C GLU A 151 -88.62 -4.34 12.17
N ASP A 152 -89.31 -3.67 13.10
CA ASP A 152 -89.28 -3.73 14.56
C ASP A 152 -87.99 -4.04 15.34
N GLY A 153 -87.78 -3.24 16.38
CA GLY A 153 -86.55 -3.17 17.16
C GLY A 153 -86.26 -4.38 18.05
N THR A 154 -84.99 -4.51 18.44
CA THR A 154 -84.53 -5.04 19.74
C THR A 154 -83.06 -4.65 19.92
N ASP A 155 -82.78 -4.09 21.10
CA ASP A 155 -81.50 -3.56 21.58
C ASP A 155 -80.33 -4.58 21.67
N PRO A 156 -79.07 -4.09 21.67
CA PRO A 156 -77.85 -4.89 21.74
C PRO A 156 -77.40 -5.10 23.18
N ALA A 157 -77.18 -6.35 23.60
CA ALA A 157 -76.57 -6.62 24.90
C ALA A 157 -75.76 -7.93 24.90
N ALA A 158 -74.56 -7.81 25.47
CA ALA A 158 -73.65 -8.88 25.90
C ALA A 158 -72.90 -9.58 24.75
N THR A 159 -71.58 -9.72 24.75
CA THR A 159 -70.71 -10.09 25.87
C THR A 159 -69.28 -9.63 25.64
N ASP A 160 -68.75 -8.96 26.65
CA ASP A 160 -67.34 -8.74 26.94
C ASP A 160 -66.73 -10.02 27.53
N ALA A 161 -65.66 -10.54 26.92
CA ALA A 161 -64.74 -11.51 27.52
C ALA A 161 -63.44 -11.56 26.68
N PRO A 162 -62.29 -11.14 27.23
CA PRO A 162 -60.98 -11.53 26.71
C PRO A 162 -60.49 -12.75 27.51
N ASP A 163 -60.15 -13.84 26.83
CA ASP A 163 -59.39 -14.95 27.41
C ASP A 163 -58.00 -14.98 26.75
N GLU A 164 -56.99 -15.09 27.59
CA GLU A 164 -55.58 -14.84 27.31
C GLU A 164 -54.89 -15.92 26.45
N PRO A 165 -53.72 -15.61 25.84
CA PRO A 165 -52.97 -16.52 24.98
C PRO A 165 -52.22 -17.59 25.77
N SER A 166 -52.21 -18.83 25.25
CA SER A 166 -51.31 -19.89 25.72
C SER A 166 -49.88 -19.67 25.20
N PRO A 167 -48.83 -19.87 26.01
CA PRO A 167 -47.47 -19.94 25.52
C PRO A 167 -47.20 -21.38 25.05
N LEU A 168 -46.83 -21.54 23.79
CA LEU A 168 -46.17 -22.76 23.33
C LEU A 168 -44.69 -22.41 23.16
N ASP A 169 -43.91 -22.91 24.11
CA ASP A 169 -42.50 -23.19 23.95
C ASP A 169 -42.32 -24.15 22.77
N ASP A 170 -41.56 -23.72 21.76
CA ASP A 170 -40.99 -24.60 20.74
C ASP A 170 -39.48 -24.31 20.70
N GLU A 171 -38.76 -25.01 21.57
CA GLU A 171 -37.31 -25.17 21.50
C GLU A 171 -36.99 -26.31 20.52
N GLY A 172 -36.23 -25.99 19.47
CA GLY A 172 -35.43 -26.96 18.73
C GLY A 172 -35.56 -26.86 17.21
N ASP A 173 -34.55 -26.28 16.55
CA ASP A 173 -33.52 -27.08 15.87
C ASP A 173 -32.53 -26.14 15.17
N ASP A 174 -31.26 -26.38 15.47
CA ASP A 174 -30.09 -25.71 14.91
C ASP A 174 -29.96 -26.05 13.42
N THR A 175 -30.31 -25.12 12.53
CA THR A 175 -29.62 -24.99 11.24
C THR A 175 -29.45 -23.52 10.91
N ASP A 176 -28.45 -22.90 11.52
CA ASP A 176 -27.73 -21.81 10.88
C ASP A 176 -27.17 -22.36 9.57
N ASP A 177 -27.93 -22.25 8.48
CA ASP A 177 -27.41 -22.34 7.11
C ASP A 177 -26.65 -21.04 6.80
N ALA A 178 -25.67 -20.75 7.66
CA ALA A 178 -24.58 -19.87 7.33
C ALA A 178 -23.71 -20.67 6.37
N ALA A 179 -24.02 -20.57 5.07
CA ALA A 179 -23.15 -21.04 4.01
C ALA A 179 -21.74 -20.55 4.34
N SER A 180 -20.89 -21.47 4.80
CA SER A 180 -19.48 -21.22 5.04
C SER A 180 -18.91 -21.01 3.65
N VAL A 181 -18.80 -19.75 3.25
CA VAL A 181 -18.25 -19.38 1.95
C VAL A 181 -16.79 -19.81 1.99
N ASP A 182 -16.48 -20.86 1.23
CA ASP A 182 -15.11 -21.32 1.03
C ASP A 182 -14.36 -20.25 0.23
N VAL A 183 -13.80 -19.28 0.94
CA VAL A 183 -13.05 -18.15 0.37
C VAL A 183 -11.93 -18.63 -0.54
N ASP A 184 -11.33 -19.79 -0.24
CA ASP A 184 -10.29 -20.39 -1.06
C ASP A 184 -10.80 -20.81 -2.45
N ALA A 185 -12.02 -21.34 -2.54
CA ALA A 185 -12.64 -21.73 -3.81
C ALA A 185 -13.01 -20.51 -4.66
N GLU A 186 -13.55 -19.46 -4.03
CA GLU A 186 -13.87 -18.19 -4.69
C GLU A 186 -12.61 -17.48 -5.21
N LEU A 187 -11.53 -17.48 -4.44
CA LEU A 187 -10.25 -16.88 -4.85
C LEU A 187 -9.61 -17.63 -6.03
N GLU A 188 -9.74 -18.95 -6.10
CA GLU A 188 -9.24 -19.73 -7.24
C GLU A 188 -10.01 -19.41 -8.53
N SER A 189 -11.32 -19.21 -8.44
CA SER A 189 -12.14 -18.77 -9.57
C SER A 189 -11.70 -17.39 -10.10
N ILE A 190 -11.51 -16.41 -9.20
CA ILE A 190 -11.08 -15.05 -9.59
C ILE A 190 -9.68 -15.07 -10.21
N LYS A 191 -8.76 -15.89 -9.68
CA LYS A 191 -7.41 -16.03 -10.24
C LYS A 191 -7.44 -16.58 -11.66
N ARG A 192 -8.30 -17.57 -11.91
CA ARG A 192 -8.45 -18.16 -13.24
C ARG A 192 -9.04 -17.16 -14.25
N ASP A 193 -10.03 -16.38 -13.83
CA ASP A 193 -10.61 -15.33 -14.66
C ASP A 193 -9.59 -14.22 -15.01
N LEU A 194 -8.67 -13.93 -14.07
CA LEU A 194 -7.58 -12.98 -14.29
C LEU A 194 -6.49 -13.53 -15.22
N ASP A 195 -6.13 -14.81 -15.10
CA ASP A 195 -5.16 -15.47 -15.99
C ASP A 195 -5.74 -15.67 -17.41
N GLU A 196 -7.07 -15.77 -17.55
CA GLU A 196 -7.77 -15.91 -18.83
C GLU A 196 -7.96 -14.55 -19.56
N LEU A 197 -7.77 -13.42 -18.86
CA LEU A 197 -7.72 -12.11 -19.49
C LEU A 197 -6.40 -11.94 -20.30
N PRO A 198 -6.47 -11.77 -21.63
CA PRO A 198 -5.27 -11.58 -22.45
C PRO A 198 -4.67 -10.20 -22.16
N GLY A 199 -3.66 -10.17 -21.29
CA GLY A 199 -2.93 -8.94 -20.95
C GLY A 199 -2.36 -8.86 -19.53
N ALA A 200 -2.59 -9.86 -18.67
CA ALA A 200 -2.08 -9.90 -17.30
C ALA A 200 -0.92 -10.91 -17.09
N GLY A 201 -0.19 -11.24 -18.15
CA GLY A 201 0.99 -12.11 -18.10
C GLY A 201 2.29 -11.30 -18.06
N ASP A 202 3.01 -11.43 -16.96
CA ASP A 202 4.48 -11.40 -16.80
C ASP A 202 5.31 -10.59 -17.82
N ASP A 203 5.82 -9.43 -17.38
CA ASP A 203 7.02 -8.84 -17.99
C ASP A 203 8.09 -8.58 -16.91
N PRO A 204 9.02 -9.53 -16.69
CA PRO A 204 10.30 -9.24 -16.05
C PRO A 204 11.33 -8.93 -17.13
N THR A 205 11.41 -7.68 -17.61
CA THR A 205 12.58 -7.25 -18.39
C THR A 205 13.70 -6.84 -17.46
N ASP A 206 14.52 -7.83 -17.08
CA ASP A 206 15.89 -7.62 -16.62
C ASP A 206 16.85 -7.61 -17.83
N GLY A 207 17.60 -6.51 -17.98
CA GLY A 207 18.98 -6.56 -18.49
C GLY A 207 19.27 -6.11 -19.93
N GLU A 208 20.44 -5.46 -20.07
CA GLU A 208 21.15 -5.00 -21.28
C GLU A 208 20.68 -3.62 -21.80
N GLY A 209 21.42 -2.52 -21.70
CA GLY A 209 22.86 -2.35 -21.89
C GLY A 209 23.09 -1.69 -23.24
N ASP A 210 23.02 -0.36 -23.32
CA ASP A 210 23.76 0.36 -24.36
C ASP A 210 24.34 1.68 -23.84
N ASP A 211 25.65 1.66 -23.87
CA ASP A 211 26.59 2.74 -23.67
C ASP A 211 26.66 3.52 -24.98
N SER A 212 26.30 4.79 -24.96
CA SER A 212 26.69 5.72 -26.01
C SER A 212 26.85 7.09 -25.40
N GLY A 213 28.07 7.35 -24.97
CA GLY A 213 28.53 8.68 -24.63
C GLY A 213 28.41 9.64 -25.81
N ASN A 214 28.03 10.88 -25.51
CA ASN A 214 28.57 12.02 -26.24
C ASN A 214 29.03 13.07 -25.22
N ASP A 215 30.33 13.02 -25.01
CA ASP A 215 31.21 13.98 -24.37
C ASP A 215 31.37 15.27 -25.22
N GLY A 216 31.68 16.39 -24.56
CA GLY A 216 32.19 17.63 -25.14
C GLY A 216 31.12 18.63 -25.56
N GLY A 217 30.85 19.70 -24.82
CA GLY A 217 31.72 20.86 -24.56
C GLY A 217 30.87 22.08 -24.95
N ASP A 218 30.94 23.29 -24.41
CA ASP A 218 31.98 24.10 -23.81
C ASP A 218 31.30 25.47 -23.54
N GLY A 219 31.82 26.28 -22.61
CA GLY A 219 31.62 27.73 -22.65
C GLY A 219 30.90 28.37 -21.47
N SER A 220 31.66 28.56 -20.39
CA SER A 220 31.68 29.70 -19.45
C SER A 220 30.77 30.91 -19.69
N ASP A 221 30.22 31.46 -18.60
CA ASP A 221 30.53 32.81 -18.06
C ASP A 221 29.58 33.06 -16.87
N ASP A 222 30.09 33.09 -15.63
CA ASP A 222 30.57 34.27 -14.91
C ASP A 222 29.50 35.35 -14.68
N GLY A 223 29.35 35.77 -13.42
CA GLY A 223 28.49 36.91 -13.10
C GLY A 223 27.77 36.87 -11.74
N SER A 224 28.55 36.97 -10.68
CA SER A 224 28.29 37.71 -9.43
C SER A 224 27.03 37.44 -8.59
N SER A 225 27.32 37.15 -7.31
CA SER A 225 26.41 37.09 -6.17
C SER A 225 26.03 38.51 -5.65
N PRO A 226 25.33 38.67 -4.51
CA PRO A 226 24.09 39.45 -4.43
C PRO A 226 24.24 40.79 -3.72
N ASP A 227 23.50 41.81 -4.15
CA ASP A 227 23.39 43.04 -3.39
C ASP A 227 22.40 42.89 -2.22
N THR A 228 22.99 42.83 -1.03
CA THR A 228 22.34 43.10 0.23
C THR A 228 22.28 44.61 0.46
N SER A 229 21.09 45.19 0.54
CA SER A 229 20.88 46.41 1.34
C SER A 229 19.44 46.51 1.80
N SER A 230 19.25 46.13 3.06
CA SER A 230 18.20 46.57 3.97
C SER A 230 17.95 48.08 3.87
N SER A 231 16.71 48.56 4.09
CA SER A 231 16.32 49.36 5.27
C SER A 231 15.12 50.29 5.02
N ASP A 232 14.24 50.32 6.03
CA ASP A 232 13.38 51.43 6.47
C ASP A 232 12.18 51.85 5.62
N ASP A 233 11.08 51.12 5.80
CA ASP A 233 9.71 51.61 5.65
C ASP A 233 9.26 52.22 7.01
N ARG A 234 9.08 53.54 7.06
CA ARG A 234 8.46 54.25 8.20
C ARG A 234 7.23 55.01 7.72
N PRO A 235 6.07 54.91 8.39
CA PRO A 235 4.93 55.78 8.14
C PRO A 235 5.04 57.03 9.01
N ASP A 236 4.77 58.19 8.45
CA ASP A 236 4.42 59.37 9.23
C ASP A 236 3.29 60.14 8.54
N GLY A 237 2.28 60.48 9.34
CA GLY A 237 1.11 61.21 8.95
C GLY A 237 0.88 62.36 9.91
N SER A 238 0.95 63.58 9.39
CA SER A 238 0.31 64.83 9.82
C SER A 238 0.77 65.88 8.78
N ASP A 239 0.05 66.90 8.33
CA ASP A 239 -0.99 67.72 8.93
C ASP A 239 -1.91 68.28 7.84
N ARG A 240 -3.17 68.52 8.21
CA ARG A 240 -4.13 69.36 7.49
C ARG A 240 -4.11 70.74 8.16
N GLU A 241 -3.90 71.78 7.36
CA GLU A 241 -4.40 73.14 7.59
C GLU A 241 -5.14 73.62 6.34
#